data_AF-A0A7Y5LP01-F1
#
_entry.id   AF-A0A7Y5LP01-F1
#
_cell.length_a   1.000
_cell.length_b   1.000
_cell.length_c   1.000
_cell.angle_alpha   90.00
_cell.angle_beta   90.00
_cell.angle_gamma   90.00
#
_symmetry.space_group_name_H-M   'P 1'
#
loop_
_entity.id
_entity.type
_entity.pdbx_description
1 polymer ?
#
loop_
_entity_poly.entity_id
_entity_poly.type
_entity_poly.pdbx_seq_one_letter_code
_entity_poly.pdbx_strand_id
1 'polypeptide(L)' 'IYAGDVLKSVNGFVIDRPDKMMALWVALEQASEVVVEIFRNGQPLVVNFPIVEDAKGEEQTPKAWLPDTEPVAP' A
#
# COMPACT_ATOMS: atom_id res chain seq x y z
N ILE A 1 -4.54 -6.55 1.91
CA ILE A 1 -3.88 -6.60 0.59
C ILE A 1 -2.68 -7.53 0.73
N TYR A 2 -2.44 -8.41 -0.24
CA TYR A 2 -1.35 -9.38 -0.20
C TYR A 2 -0.32 -9.10 -1.28
N ALA A 3 0.91 -9.59 -1.06
CA ALA A 3 1.93 -9.59 -2.10
C ALA A 3 1.41 -10.37 -3.32
N GLY A 4 1.48 -9.76 -4.51
CA GLY A 4 0.95 -10.30 -5.76
C GLY A 4 -0.39 -9.69 -6.20
N ASP A 5 -1.08 -8.94 -5.34
CA ASP A 5 -2.22 -8.13 -5.77
C ASP A 5 -1.75 -6.97 -6.66
N VAL A 6 -2.48 -6.74 -7.77
CA VAL A 6 -2.21 -5.60 -8.66
C VAL A 6 -3.18 -4.47 -8.35
N LEU A 7 -2.66 -3.35 -7.87
CA LEU A 7 -3.44 -2.14 -7.62
C LEU A 7 -3.86 -1.50 -8.96
N LYS A 8 -5.14 -1.13 -9.10
CA LYS A 8 -5.67 -0.44 -10.29
C LYS A 8 -6.04 1.01 -9.99
N SER A 9 -6.78 1.22 -8.91
CA SER A 9 -7.23 2.55 -8.51
C SER A 9 -7.33 2.68 -7.00
N VAL A 10 -7.22 3.92 -6.53
CA VAL A 10 -7.41 4.32 -5.13
C VAL A 10 -8.37 5.51 -5.12
N ASN A 11 -9.48 5.43 -4.39
CA ASN A 11 -10.55 6.45 -4.35
C ASN A 11 -10.99 6.93 -5.75
N GLY A 12 -11.05 6.00 -6.72
CA GLY A 12 -11.39 6.29 -8.12
C GLY A 12 -10.24 6.89 -8.96
N PHE A 13 -9.08 7.18 -8.36
CA PHE A 13 -7.89 7.61 -9.07
C PHE A 13 -7.12 6.41 -9.64
N VAL A 14 -7.03 6.34 -10.96
CA VAL A 14 -6.21 5.33 -11.65
C VAL A 14 -4.73 5.66 -11.48
N ILE A 15 -3.98 4.75 -10.86
CA ILE A 15 -2.54 4.86 -10.69
C ILE A 15 -1.86 4.14 -11.86
N ASP A 16 -1.77 4.82 -13.00
CA ASP A 16 -1.06 4.31 -14.19
C ASP A 16 0.38 4.85 -14.29
N ARG A 17 0.69 5.95 -13.59
CA ARG A 17 1.98 6.64 -13.66
C ARG A 17 2.38 7.23 -12.30
N PRO A 18 3.70 7.37 -12.01
CA PRO A 18 4.19 7.85 -10.72
C PRO A 18 3.78 9.28 -10.37
N ASP A 19 3.65 10.17 -11.36
CA ASP A 19 3.26 11.58 -11.19
C ASP A 19 1.86 11.73 -10.58
N LYS A 20 0.98 10.75 -10.79
CA LYS A 20 -0.37 10.74 -10.19
C LYS A 20 -0.37 10.37 -8.71
N MET A 21 0.70 9.77 -8.18
CA MET A 21 0.76 9.41 -6.75
C MET A 21 0.76 10.64 -5.85
N MET A 22 1.41 11.73 -6.26
CA MET A 22 1.45 12.95 -5.44
C MET A 22 0.07 13.60 -5.33
N ALA A 23 -0.67 13.67 -6.43
CA ALA A 23 -2.03 14.20 -6.43
C ALA A 23 -2.98 13.35 -5.58
N LEU A 24 -2.85 12.02 -5.67
CA LEU A 24 -3.59 11.10 -4.81
C LEU A 24 -3.24 11.28 -3.33
N TRP A 25 -1.95 11.44 -2.99
CA TRP A 25 -1.51 11.62 -1.62
C TRP A 25 -2.18 12.84 -0.97
N VAL A 26 -2.21 13.97 -1.70
CA VAL A 26 -2.90 15.19 -1.25
C VAL A 26 -4.42 14.95 -1.12
N ALA A 27 -5.02 14.20 -2.04
CA ALA A 27 -6.46 13.89 -1.98
C ALA A 27 -6.82 12.98 -0.78
N LEU A 28 -5.90 12.11 -0.36
CA LEU A 28 -6.11 11.21 0.77
C LEU A 28 -6.05 11.92 2.13
N GLU A 29 -5.35 13.07 2.22
CA GLU A 29 -5.25 13.85 3.47
C GLU A 29 -6.63 14.29 4.00
N GLN A 30 -7.60 14.50 3.10
CA GLN A 30 -8.96 14.93 3.45
C GLN A 30 -9.98 13.78 3.42
N ALA A 31 -9.57 12.58 3.03
CA ALA A 31 -10.48 11.45 2.91
C ALA A 31 -10.72 10.80 4.28
N SER A 32 -11.95 10.35 4.52
CA SER A 32 -12.28 9.56 5.72
C SER A 32 -12.11 8.05 5.49
N GLU A 33 -11.98 7.63 4.24
CA GLU A 33 -11.80 6.24 3.84
C GLU A 33 -10.92 6.12 2.58
N VAL A 34 -10.26 4.98 2.46
CA VAL A 34 -9.48 4.56 1.30
C VAL A 34 -10.14 3.34 0.69
N VAL A 35 -10.77 3.56 -0.46
CA VAL A 35 -11.32 2.53 -1.34
C VAL A 35 -10.28 2.18 -2.39
N VAL A 36 -9.92 0.91 -2.47
CA VAL A 36 -8.91 0.41 -3.40
C VAL A 36 -9.46 -0.69 -4.27
N GLU A 37 -9.28 -0.52 -5.58
CA GLU A 37 -9.58 -1.55 -6.56
C GLU A 37 -8.31 -2.30 -6.90
N ILE A 38 -8.31 -3.61 -6.64
CA ILE A 38 -7.19 -4.51 -6.91
C ILE A 38 -7.65 -5.63 -7.86
N PHE A 39 -6.69 -6.21 -8.57
CA PHE A 39 -6.87 -7.51 -9.22
C PHE A 39 -6.18 -8.58 -8.38
N ARG A 40 -6.94 -9.60 -7.99
CA ARG A 40 -6.45 -10.80 -7.31
C ARG A 40 -6.88 -12.03 -8.08
N ASN A 41 -5.93 -12.86 -8.49
CA ASN A 41 -6.18 -14.09 -9.26
C ASN A 41 -7.06 -13.86 -10.51
N GLY A 42 -6.85 -12.75 -11.21
CA GLY A 42 -7.62 -12.38 -12.40
C GLY A 42 -9.02 -11.82 -12.14
N GLN A 43 -9.44 -11.67 -10.88
CA GLN A 43 -10.73 -11.11 -10.51
C GLN A 43 -10.56 -9.71 -9.89
N PRO A 44 -11.39 -8.72 -10.29
CA PRO A 44 -11.40 -7.42 -9.63
C PRO A 44 -12.01 -7.55 -8.23
N LEU A 45 -11.38 -6.91 -7.25
CA LEU A 45 -11.84 -6.83 -5.87
C LEU A 45 -11.74 -5.39 -5.39
N VAL A 46 -12.81 -4.90 -4.76
CA VAL A 46 -12.85 -3.59 -4.10
C VAL A 46 -12.68 -3.81 -2.60
N VAL A 47 -11.73 -3.10 -2.00
CA VAL A 47 -11.48 -3.15 -0.56
C VAL A 47 -11.61 -1.74 0.00
N ASN A 48 -12.35 -1.58 1.10
CA ASN A 48 -12.52 -0.31 1.80
C ASN A 48 -11.73 -0.35 3.13
N PHE A 49 -10.89 0.66 3.35
CA PHE A 49 -10.16 0.88 4.59
C PHE A 49 -10.59 2.22 5.21
N PRO A 50 -11.18 2.24 6.42
CA PRO A 50 -11.41 3.50 7.12
C PRO A 50 -10.07 4.14 7.50
N ILE A 51 -9.94 5.46 7.30
CA ILE A 51 -8.80 6.22 7.83
C ILE A 51 -9.10 6.50 9.29
N VAL A 52 -8.44 5.77 10.17
CA VAL A 52 -8.45 6.02 11.61
C VAL A 52 -7.26 6.92 11.95
N GLU A 53 -7.48 7.94 12.77
CA GLU A 53 -6.39 8.74 13.36
C GLU A 53 -5.63 7.88 14.38
N ASP A 54 -4.80 6.95 13.92
CA ASP A 54 -3.83 6.29 14.78
C ASP A 54 -2.69 7.27 15.05
N ALA A 55 -2.90 8.11 16.08
CA ALA A 55 -1.86 8.91 16.69
C ALA A 55 -0.82 8.00 17.38
N LYS A 56 0.06 7.39 16.58
CA LYS A 56 1.45 7.00 16.87
C LYS A 56 1.97 6.17 15.71
N GLY A 57 2.96 6.72 15.00
CA GLY A 57 3.74 5.99 14.01
C GLY A 57 4.46 4.82 14.66
N GLU A 58 3.84 3.64 14.64
CA GLU A 58 4.60 2.41 14.59
C GLU A 58 5.12 2.30 13.16
N GLU A 59 6.38 2.68 13.01
CA GLU A 59 7.20 2.42 11.83
C GLU A 59 7.02 0.94 11.48
N GLN A 60 6.19 0.67 10.48
CA GLN A 60 6.07 -0.65 9.88
C GLN A 60 7.41 -0.94 9.22
N THR A 61 8.38 -1.43 10.01
CA THR A 61 9.60 -1.99 9.47
C THR A 61 9.16 -3.06 8.48
N PRO A 62 9.45 -2.92 7.18
CA PRO A 62 9.27 -4.02 6.26
C PRO A 62 10.07 -5.15 6.87
N LYS A 63 9.41 -6.30 7.14
CA LYS A 63 10.06 -7.50 7.68
C LYS A 63 11.39 -7.65 6.97
N ALA A 64 12.47 -7.37 7.70
CA ALA A 64 13.79 -7.21 7.13
C ALA A 64 14.08 -8.44 6.27
N TRP A 65 14.27 -8.21 4.97
CA TRP A 65 15.04 -9.14 4.16
C TRP A 65 16.46 -9.05 4.70
N LEU A 66 16.74 -9.82 5.75
CA LEU A 66 18.10 -10.12 6.14
C LEU A 66 18.63 -11.02 5.01
N PRO A 67 19.61 -10.59 4.21
CA PRO A 67 20.42 -11.58 3.52
C PRO A 67 21.02 -12.47 4.62
N ASP A 68 20.93 -13.79 4.49
CA ASP A 68 21.65 -14.74 5.34
C ASP A 68 23.16 -14.44 5.23
N THR A 69 23.65 -13.49 6.02
CA THR A 69 25.08 -13.39 6.26
C THR A 69 25.38 -14.45 7.31
N GLU A 70 25.63 -15.67 6.83
CA GLU A 70 26.34 -16.68 7.61
C GLU A 70 27.62 -16.04 8.17
N PRO A 71 27.90 -16.14 9.48
CA PRO A 71 29.16 -15.67 10.01
C PRO A 71 30.26 -16.61 9.52
N VAL A 72 31.17 -16.11 8.69
CA VAL A 72 32.45 -16.79 8.44
C VAL A 72 33.21 -16.77 9.77
N ALA A 73 33.28 -17.94 10.41
CA ALA A 73 34.00 -18.15 11.65
C ALA A 73 35.52 -17.86 11.48
N PRO A 74 36.23 -17.47 12.56
CA PRO A 74 37.60 -16.95 12.51
C PRO A 74 38.67 -17.97 12.11
#